data_AF-A0A160DWF5-F1
#
_entry.id   AF-A0A160DWF5-F1
#
_cell.length_a   1.000
_cell.length_b   1.000
_cell.length_c   1.000
_cell.angle_alpha   90.00
_cell.angle_beta   90.00
_cell.angle_gamma   90.00
#
_symmetry.space_group_name_H-M   'P 1'
#
loop_
_entity.id
_entity.type
_entity.pdbx_description
1 polymer ?
#
loop_
_entity_poly.entity_id
_entity_poly.type
_entity_poly.pdbx_seq_one_letter_code
_entity_poly.pdbx_strand_id
1 'polypeptide(L)'
;MRRSMACWGGACLLTARLAAAQTAVVTFDDGWAGWSGPQGGGGATTIEPEGGNPGAHAHTVFNDFGISFRTESHPAFLGDYGTAASVTISIDVKVDSIAMLGTPVPRTLVLDVRSHSLAQGGYPWASVWYPLALLETGQDWATYTVSFDPRAVELPAGWGGSGAEDPVTFEPQLPAGVTFADVLGHVEELAFTTLEPGMFYGFADFDVRIDNLRIGRNADPIFVDGFEPD
;
A
#
# COMPACT_ATOMS: atom_id res chain seq x y z
N MET A 1 -63.24 42.36 7.01
CA MET A 1 -62.02 42.08 7.79
C MET A 1 -61.20 41.03 7.05
N ARG A 2 -60.03 41.43 6.53
CA ARG A 2 -59.11 40.58 5.74
C ARG A 2 -58.42 39.57 6.66
N ARG A 3 -58.39 38.29 6.28
CA ARG A 3 -57.52 37.28 6.91
C ARG A 3 -56.36 37.01 5.97
N SER A 4 -55.17 37.46 6.35
CA SER A 4 -53.90 37.13 5.71
C SER A 4 -53.47 35.72 6.12
N MET A 5 -53.21 34.87 5.13
CA MET A 5 -52.62 33.54 5.30
C MET A 5 -51.11 33.68 5.03
N ALA A 6 -50.30 33.48 6.07
CA ALA A 6 -48.84 33.51 5.98
C ALA A 6 -48.32 32.12 5.60
N CYS A 7 -47.67 32.03 4.45
CA CYS A 7 -46.94 30.84 3.99
C CYS A 7 -45.61 30.76 4.77
N TRP A 8 -45.41 29.70 5.56
CA TRP A 8 -44.11 29.38 6.16
C TRP A 8 -43.34 28.47 5.19
N GLY A 9 -42.40 29.04 4.45
CA GLY A 9 -41.41 28.28 3.69
C GLY A 9 -40.32 27.79 4.65
N GLY A 10 -40.32 26.49 4.97
CA GLY A 10 -39.22 25.86 5.69
C GLY A 10 -38.05 25.63 4.75
N ALA A 11 -36.96 26.37 4.95
CA ALA A 11 -35.69 26.12 4.28
C ALA A 11 -35.00 24.91 4.94
N CYS A 12 -34.95 23.77 4.23
CA CYS A 12 -34.08 22.65 4.59
C CYS A 12 -32.62 23.04 4.31
N LEU A 13 -31.86 23.30 5.37
CA LEU A 13 -30.40 23.43 5.31
C LEU A 13 -29.79 22.04 5.09
N LEU A 14 -29.37 21.75 3.86
CA LEU A 14 -28.49 20.62 3.53
C LEU A 14 -27.08 20.94 4.03
N THR A 15 -26.69 20.40 5.18
CA THR A 15 -25.28 20.40 5.61
C THR A 15 -24.52 19.34 4.81
N ALA A 16 -23.79 19.77 3.77
CA ALA A 16 -22.81 18.92 3.10
C ALA A 16 -21.66 18.61 4.07
N ARG A 17 -21.46 17.33 4.41
CA ARG A 17 -20.27 16.88 5.14
C ARG A 17 -19.12 16.78 4.15
N LEU A 18 -18.08 17.59 4.35
CA LEU A 18 -16.79 17.37 3.68
C LEU A 18 -16.27 15.99 4.12
N ALA A 19 -16.14 15.06 3.17
CA ALA A 19 -15.42 13.82 3.40
C ALA A 19 -13.93 14.19 3.50
N ALA A 20 -13.41 14.20 4.72
CA ALA A 20 -12.00 14.47 4.97
C ALA A 20 -11.13 13.30 4.48
N ALA A 21 -9.91 13.60 4.03
CA ALA A 21 -8.91 12.59 3.72
C ALA A 21 -8.68 11.71 4.95
N GLN A 22 -8.76 10.39 4.78
CA GLN A 22 -8.44 9.44 5.85
C GLN A 22 -6.95 9.12 5.74
N THR A 23 -6.19 9.47 6.78
CA THR A 23 -4.75 9.17 6.86
C THR A 23 -4.46 8.27 8.05
N ALA A 24 -3.65 7.24 7.84
CA ALA A 24 -3.07 6.43 8.91
C ALA A 24 -1.55 6.35 8.76
N VAL A 25 -0.86 6.30 9.89
CA VAL A 25 0.60 6.20 9.98
C VAL A 25 0.96 5.18 11.05
N VAL A 26 1.93 4.32 10.76
CA VAL A 26 2.53 3.38 11.73
C VAL A 26 4.01 3.73 11.91
N THR A 27 4.39 4.12 13.13
CA THR A 27 5.75 4.53 13.52
C THR A 27 6.44 3.52 14.43
N PHE A 28 5.82 2.37 14.68
CA PHE A 28 6.29 1.31 15.60
C PHE A 28 6.51 1.70 17.07
N ASP A 29 6.32 2.97 17.45
CA ASP A 29 6.47 3.46 18.84
C ASP A 29 5.54 2.72 19.82
N ASP A 30 4.34 2.37 19.36
CA ASP A 30 3.34 1.62 20.13
C ASP A 30 3.34 0.12 19.79
N GLY A 31 4.41 -0.39 19.15
CA GLY A 31 4.54 -1.76 18.71
C GLY A 31 4.08 -1.98 17.26
N TRP A 32 3.78 -3.23 16.92
CA TRP A 32 3.60 -3.66 15.53
C TRP A 32 2.35 -3.13 14.82
N ALA A 33 1.33 -2.67 15.54
CA ALA A 33 0.06 -2.19 14.96
C ALA A 33 -0.58 -3.16 13.92
N GLY A 34 -0.39 -4.48 14.05
CA GLY A 34 -0.89 -5.47 13.10
C GLY A 34 -0.02 -5.69 11.85
N TRP A 35 1.17 -5.09 11.80
CA TRP A 35 2.23 -5.39 10.84
C TRP A 35 3.15 -6.51 11.33
N SER A 36 3.84 -7.13 10.40
CA SER A 36 4.88 -8.12 10.68
C SER A 36 5.99 -8.03 9.65
N GLY A 37 7.22 -8.28 10.08
CA GLY A 37 8.37 -8.49 9.19
C GLY A 37 8.78 -9.97 9.11
N PRO A 38 9.81 -10.32 8.30
CA PRO A 38 10.33 -11.68 8.23
C PRO A 38 10.80 -12.21 9.58
N GLN A 39 10.65 -13.53 9.78
CA GLN A 39 11.03 -14.28 10.97
C GLN A 39 11.43 -15.70 10.57
N GLY A 40 12.37 -16.33 11.27
CA GLY A 40 12.68 -17.77 11.11
C GLY A 40 14.17 -18.10 11.14
N GLY A 41 14.55 -19.20 10.48
CA GLY A 41 15.93 -19.70 10.49
C GLY A 41 16.97 -18.74 9.90
N GLY A 42 16.55 -17.80 9.05
CA GLY A 42 17.39 -16.76 8.46
C GLY A 42 17.60 -15.52 9.34
N GLY A 43 16.88 -15.40 10.47
CA GLY A 43 16.92 -14.22 11.34
C GLY A 43 15.53 -13.71 11.73
N ALA A 44 15.41 -12.40 11.97
CA ALA A 44 14.16 -11.81 12.39
C ALA A 44 14.08 -10.31 12.09
N THR A 45 12.85 -9.80 12.19
CA THR A 45 12.57 -8.37 12.37
C THR A 45 12.22 -8.10 13.82
N THR A 46 12.84 -7.09 14.41
CA THR A 46 12.52 -6.63 15.77
C THR A 46 12.22 -5.14 15.76
N ILE A 47 11.46 -4.66 16.74
CA ILE A 47 11.31 -3.21 16.95
C ILE A 47 12.48 -2.73 17.79
N GLU A 48 13.21 -1.75 17.29
CA GLU A 48 14.19 -0.98 18.07
C GLU A 48 13.55 0.32 18.55
N PRO A 49 13.70 0.69 19.83
CA PRO A 49 12.98 1.83 20.41
C PRO A 49 13.52 3.21 19.99
N GLU A 50 14.69 3.25 19.35
CA GLU A 50 15.39 4.46 18.91
C GLU A 50 16.01 4.23 17.53
N GLY A 51 16.42 5.30 16.85
CA GLY A 51 17.10 5.24 15.54
C GLY A 51 16.16 5.24 14.31
N GLY A 52 14.85 5.31 14.53
CA GLY A 52 13.83 5.52 13.50
C GLY A 52 13.84 6.95 12.93
N ASN A 53 12.78 7.31 12.21
CA ASN A 53 12.68 8.58 11.48
C ASN A 53 11.45 9.43 11.86
N PRO A 54 11.33 9.93 13.10
CA PRO A 54 12.11 9.66 14.31
C PRO A 54 11.47 8.54 15.15
N GLY A 55 12.15 8.12 16.23
CA GLY A 55 11.56 7.25 17.25
C GLY A 55 11.92 5.78 17.08
N ALA A 56 10.97 4.90 17.37
CA ALA A 56 11.13 3.47 17.15
C ALA A 56 11.06 3.11 15.66
N HIS A 57 11.55 1.93 15.29
CA HIS A 57 11.46 1.43 13.92
C HIS A 57 11.52 -0.10 13.89
N ALA A 58 11.09 -0.70 12.78
CA ALA A 58 11.30 -2.13 12.56
C ALA A 58 12.65 -2.36 11.88
N HIS A 59 13.52 -3.12 12.53
CA HIS A 59 14.85 -3.48 12.08
C HIS A 59 14.90 -4.97 11.72
N THR A 60 15.23 -5.25 10.46
CA THR A 60 15.37 -6.58 9.89
C THR A 60 16.85 -6.92 9.73
N VAL A 61 17.28 -7.98 10.42
CA VAL A 61 18.52 -8.69 10.11
C VAL A 61 18.14 -10.11 9.69
N PHE A 62 18.22 -10.40 8.38
CA PHE A 62 17.65 -11.61 7.80
C PHE A 62 18.44 -12.12 6.60
N ASN A 63 18.68 -13.43 6.50
CA ASN A 63 19.22 -14.08 5.31
C ASN A 63 18.13 -14.92 4.63
N ASP A 64 17.74 -14.52 3.43
CA ASP A 64 16.78 -15.25 2.59
C ASP A 64 16.85 -14.77 1.13
N PHE A 65 15.98 -15.27 0.27
CA PHE A 65 15.82 -14.80 -1.11
C PHE A 65 15.28 -13.36 -1.20
N GLY A 66 14.51 -12.94 -0.20
CA GLY A 66 13.92 -11.61 -0.09
C GLY A 66 13.31 -11.36 1.29
N ILE A 67 12.89 -10.13 1.54
CA ILE A 67 12.21 -9.72 2.77
C ILE A 67 10.82 -9.17 2.44
N SER A 68 9.88 -9.34 3.36
CA SER A 68 8.52 -8.81 3.22
C SER A 68 7.99 -8.29 4.55
N PHE A 69 7.52 -7.05 4.55
CA PHE A 69 6.78 -6.45 5.65
C PHE A 69 5.32 -6.38 5.24
N ARG A 70 4.44 -7.03 5.99
CA ARG A 70 3.04 -7.20 5.58
C ARG A 70 2.06 -6.96 6.72
N THR A 71 0.84 -6.62 6.33
CA THR A 71 -0.33 -6.63 7.22
C THR A 71 -1.51 -7.30 6.56
N GLU A 72 -2.20 -8.13 7.35
CA GLU A 72 -3.49 -8.77 7.05
C GLU A 72 -4.55 -8.37 8.11
N SER A 73 -4.19 -7.45 9.02
CA SER A 73 -5.05 -7.09 10.15
C SER A 73 -5.18 -5.59 10.43
N HIS A 74 -4.34 -4.73 9.84
CA HIS A 74 -4.43 -3.29 10.09
C HIS A 74 -5.58 -2.66 9.26
N PRO A 75 -6.71 -2.25 9.88
CA PRO A 75 -7.92 -1.90 9.14
C PRO A 75 -7.78 -0.69 8.21
N ALA A 76 -6.89 0.26 8.53
CA ALA A 76 -6.63 1.40 7.65
C ALA A 76 -5.92 1.04 6.33
N PHE A 77 -5.17 -0.07 6.28
CA PHE A 77 -4.43 -0.53 5.10
C PHE A 77 -5.17 -1.64 4.33
N LEU A 78 -6.41 -1.94 4.71
CA LEU A 78 -7.18 -3.04 4.14
C LEU A 78 -8.58 -2.58 3.71
N GLY A 79 -9.31 -3.45 3.04
CA GLY A 79 -10.67 -3.23 2.57
C GLY A 79 -10.74 -2.49 1.23
N ASP A 80 -11.88 -1.84 1.00
CA ASP A 80 -12.21 -1.22 -0.29
C ASP A 80 -11.56 0.18 -0.45
N TYR A 81 -10.61 0.27 -1.38
CA TYR A 81 -9.95 1.52 -1.75
C TYR A 81 -10.74 2.32 -2.80
N GLY A 82 -11.65 1.68 -3.56
CA GLY A 82 -12.46 2.31 -4.60
C GLY A 82 -13.41 3.39 -4.07
N THR A 83 -13.65 3.42 -2.77
CA THR A 83 -14.34 4.53 -2.08
C THR A 83 -13.60 5.86 -2.17
N ALA A 84 -12.28 5.86 -2.40
CA ALA A 84 -11.45 7.04 -2.55
C ALA A 84 -11.27 7.44 -4.02
N ALA A 85 -11.11 8.74 -4.28
CA ALA A 85 -10.73 9.28 -5.58
C ALA A 85 -9.24 9.06 -5.88
N SER A 86 -8.42 9.05 -4.83
CA SER A 86 -7.01 8.74 -4.93
C SER A 86 -6.50 8.13 -3.63
N VAL A 87 -5.59 7.18 -3.77
CA VAL A 87 -4.86 6.57 -2.66
C VAL A 87 -3.38 6.90 -2.78
N THR A 88 -2.77 7.30 -1.67
CA THR A 88 -1.32 7.51 -1.54
C THR A 88 -0.78 6.56 -0.49
N ILE A 89 0.23 5.76 -0.84
CA ILE A 89 0.89 4.84 0.09
C ILE A 89 2.37 5.20 0.14
N SER A 90 2.95 5.20 1.34
CA SER A 90 4.38 5.44 1.52
C SER A 90 4.98 4.64 2.68
N ILE A 91 6.32 4.55 2.64
CA ILE A 91 7.17 3.88 3.61
C ILE A 91 8.49 4.64 3.70
N ASP A 92 9.04 4.77 4.90
CA ASP A 92 10.42 5.21 5.09
C ASP A 92 11.31 3.99 5.21
N VAL A 93 12.45 3.99 4.51
CA VAL A 93 13.40 2.87 4.51
C VAL A 93 14.81 3.38 4.69
N LYS A 94 15.60 2.64 5.44
CA LYS A 94 17.05 2.77 5.54
C LYS A 94 17.70 1.41 5.28
N VAL A 95 18.80 1.40 4.55
CA VAL A 95 19.50 0.19 4.13
C VAL A 95 20.94 0.26 4.58
N ASP A 96 21.26 -0.47 5.65
CA ASP A 96 22.64 -0.57 6.10
C ASP A 96 23.41 -1.57 5.21
N SER A 97 22.79 -2.70 4.85
CA SER A 97 23.40 -3.69 3.95
C SER A 97 22.35 -4.54 3.22
N ILE A 98 22.63 -4.82 1.94
CA ILE A 98 22.03 -5.92 1.19
C ILE A 98 23.16 -6.60 0.41
N ALA A 99 23.57 -7.80 0.81
CA ALA A 99 24.74 -8.45 0.27
C ALA A 99 24.51 -9.92 -0.06
N MET A 100 25.10 -10.41 -1.14
CA MET A 100 25.19 -11.83 -1.45
C MET A 100 26.66 -12.23 -1.38
N LEU A 101 26.99 -13.15 -0.47
CA LEU A 101 28.38 -13.58 -0.22
C LEU A 101 29.32 -12.39 0.03
N GLY A 102 28.86 -11.41 0.81
CA GLY A 102 29.60 -10.18 1.14
C GLY A 102 29.72 -9.15 0.01
N THR A 103 29.13 -9.40 -1.16
CA THR A 103 29.10 -8.42 -2.26
C THR A 103 27.75 -7.70 -2.27
N PRO A 104 27.71 -6.36 -2.30
CA PRO A 104 26.45 -5.62 -2.39
C PRO A 104 25.61 -6.06 -3.60
N VAL A 105 24.34 -6.36 -3.36
CA VAL A 105 23.38 -6.71 -4.41
C VAL A 105 22.10 -5.91 -4.21
N PRO A 106 21.74 -5.00 -5.14
CA PRO A 106 20.54 -4.21 -4.97
C PRO A 106 19.27 -5.07 -5.05
N ARG A 107 18.18 -4.57 -4.49
CA ARG A 107 16.85 -5.19 -4.53
C ARG A 107 15.77 -4.14 -4.78
N THR A 108 14.85 -4.40 -5.70
CA THR A 108 13.67 -3.55 -5.86
C THR A 108 12.78 -3.66 -4.63
N LEU A 109 12.38 -2.54 -4.04
CA LEU A 109 11.27 -2.50 -3.10
C LEU A 109 9.96 -2.38 -3.87
N VAL A 110 9.06 -3.31 -3.64
CA VAL A 110 7.76 -3.41 -4.30
C VAL A 110 6.65 -3.21 -3.28
N LEU A 111 5.69 -2.35 -3.60
CA LEU A 111 4.37 -2.37 -2.97
C LEU A 111 3.54 -3.46 -3.68
N ASP A 112 3.03 -4.43 -2.94
CA ASP A 112 2.20 -5.52 -3.44
C ASP A 112 0.88 -5.54 -2.68
N VAL A 113 -0.22 -5.30 -3.39
CA VAL A 113 -1.57 -5.20 -2.83
C VAL A 113 -2.36 -6.43 -3.27
N ARG A 114 -2.77 -7.25 -2.29
CA ARG A 114 -3.24 -8.62 -2.54
C ARG A 114 -4.69 -8.81 -2.14
N SER A 115 -5.39 -9.62 -2.95
CA SER A 115 -6.72 -10.13 -2.68
C SER A 115 -6.71 -11.65 -2.76
N HIS A 116 -6.86 -12.31 -1.62
CA HIS A 116 -7.00 -13.76 -1.49
C HIS A 116 -8.37 -14.23 -1.99
N SER A 117 -9.41 -13.39 -1.86
CA SER A 117 -10.75 -13.63 -2.39
C SER A 117 -10.81 -13.70 -3.91
N LEU A 118 -9.84 -13.10 -4.61
CA LEU A 118 -9.73 -13.12 -6.08
C LEU A 118 -8.73 -14.15 -6.59
N ALA A 119 -8.22 -15.03 -5.71
CA ALA A 119 -7.33 -16.12 -6.08
C ALA A 119 -7.94 -17.05 -7.14
N GLN A 120 -7.16 -17.42 -8.15
CA GLN A 120 -7.58 -18.32 -9.23
C GLN A 120 -6.43 -19.26 -9.62
N GLY A 121 -6.73 -20.35 -10.33
CA GLY A 121 -5.72 -21.18 -10.98
C GLY A 121 -4.71 -21.86 -10.03
N GLY A 122 -4.99 -21.92 -8.72
CA GLY A 122 -4.07 -22.46 -7.71
C GLY A 122 -3.08 -21.43 -7.15
N TYR A 123 -3.10 -20.18 -7.63
CA TYR A 123 -2.38 -19.09 -7.00
C TYR A 123 -3.04 -18.74 -5.67
N PRO A 124 -2.27 -18.31 -4.65
CA PRO A 124 -2.81 -18.02 -3.33
C PRO A 124 -3.59 -16.69 -3.28
N TRP A 125 -3.34 -15.77 -4.21
CA TRP A 125 -4.03 -14.48 -4.33
C TRP A 125 -3.94 -13.94 -5.76
N ALA A 126 -4.78 -12.95 -6.08
CA ALA A 126 -4.52 -12.00 -7.15
C ALA A 126 -3.91 -10.72 -6.56
N SER A 127 -2.98 -10.07 -7.27
CA SER A 127 -2.39 -8.83 -6.77
C SER A 127 -2.04 -7.82 -7.85
N VAL A 128 -1.96 -6.55 -7.42
CA VAL A 128 -1.40 -5.46 -8.20
C VAL A 128 -0.20 -4.90 -7.47
N TRP A 129 0.87 -4.63 -8.20
CA TRP A 129 2.16 -4.28 -7.60
C TRP A 129 2.83 -3.12 -8.30
N TYR A 130 3.65 -2.37 -7.55
CA TYR A 130 4.36 -1.19 -8.03
C TYR A 130 5.80 -1.16 -7.50
N PRO A 131 6.82 -1.03 -8.36
CA PRO A 131 8.21 -0.87 -7.94
C PRO A 131 8.42 0.54 -7.38
N LEU A 132 8.60 0.65 -6.06
CA LEU A 132 8.76 1.93 -5.37
C LEU A 132 10.18 2.51 -5.49
N ALA A 133 11.19 1.65 -5.38
CA ALA A 133 12.59 2.07 -5.35
C ALA A 133 13.55 0.91 -5.62
N LEU A 134 14.79 1.24 -5.99
CA LEU A 134 15.91 0.31 -5.91
C LEU A 134 16.65 0.51 -4.58
N LEU A 135 16.66 -0.51 -3.74
CA LEU A 135 17.37 -0.53 -2.47
C LEU A 135 18.84 -0.90 -2.69
N GLU A 136 19.73 -0.08 -2.17
CA GLU A 136 21.18 -0.21 -2.28
C GLU A 136 21.83 -0.10 -0.90
N THR A 137 22.95 -0.82 -0.72
CA THR A 137 23.72 -0.78 0.53
C THR A 137 24.17 0.65 0.86
N GLY A 138 23.98 1.06 2.11
CA GLY A 138 24.39 2.37 2.62
C GLY A 138 23.42 3.52 2.33
N GLN A 139 22.19 3.23 1.90
CA GLN A 139 21.14 4.25 1.78
C GLN A 139 20.64 4.66 3.17
N ASP A 140 20.74 5.95 3.49
CA ASP A 140 20.12 6.50 4.70
C ASP A 140 18.59 6.63 4.53
N TRP A 141 17.90 7.02 5.59
CA TRP A 141 16.44 7.16 5.59
C TRP A 141 15.90 7.95 4.39
N ALA A 142 15.04 7.33 3.61
CA ALA A 142 14.32 7.94 2.51
C ALA A 142 12.85 7.50 2.50
N THR A 143 11.95 8.41 2.13
CA THR A 143 10.52 8.12 1.95
C THR A 143 10.25 7.73 0.50
N TYR A 144 9.67 6.56 0.29
CA TYR A 144 9.18 6.12 -1.02
C TYR A 144 7.66 6.18 -1.05
N THR A 145 7.09 6.70 -2.14
CA THR A 145 5.66 7.01 -2.23
C THR A 145 5.12 6.68 -3.61
N VAL A 146 3.89 6.17 -3.66
CA VAL A 146 3.09 6.08 -4.89
C VAL A 146 1.70 6.66 -4.64
N SER A 147 1.13 7.34 -5.65
CA SER A 147 -0.27 7.75 -5.66
C SER A 147 -0.96 7.23 -6.92
N PHE A 148 -2.19 6.76 -6.77
CA PHE A 148 -2.95 6.14 -7.85
C PHE A 148 -4.45 6.37 -7.70
N ASP A 149 -5.19 6.22 -8.80
CA ASP A 149 -6.65 6.13 -8.80
C ASP A 149 -7.05 4.67 -8.60
N PRO A 150 -7.66 4.30 -7.46
CA PRO A 150 -8.01 2.92 -7.18
C PRO A 150 -9.19 2.39 -8.01
N ARG A 151 -9.85 3.27 -8.78
CA ARG A 151 -11.03 2.94 -9.61
C ARG A 151 -10.65 2.65 -11.06
N ALA A 152 -9.37 2.75 -11.41
CA ALA A 152 -8.89 2.41 -12.75
C ALA A 152 -9.15 0.93 -13.05
N VAL A 153 -9.73 0.64 -14.20
CA VAL A 153 -10.02 -0.75 -14.63
C VAL A 153 -8.74 -1.42 -15.16
N GLU A 154 -8.03 -0.73 -16.06
CA GLU A 154 -6.75 -1.19 -16.59
C GLU A 154 -5.62 -0.92 -15.60
N LEU A 155 -4.54 -1.70 -15.69
CA LEU A 155 -3.31 -1.45 -14.94
C LEU A 155 -2.73 -0.08 -15.35
N PRO A 156 -2.58 0.87 -14.41
CA PRO A 156 -1.94 2.14 -14.72
C PRO A 156 -0.47 1.94 -15.08
N ALA A 157 0.13 2.91 -15.78
CA ALA A 157 1.55 2.85 -16.14
C ALA A 157 2.45 2.63 -14.90
N GLY A 158 3.36 1.67 -15.01
CA GLY A 158 4.28 1.28 -13.93
C GLY A 158 3.72 0.24 -12.95
N TRP A 159 2.43 -0.08 -13.02
CA TRP A 159 1.84 -1.17 -12.24
C TRP A 159 1.91 -2.49 -13.00
N GLY A 160 2.18 -3.56 -12.26
CA GLY A 160 2.07 -4.93 -12.73
C GLY A 160 0.92 -5.68 -12.07
N GLY A 161 0.52 -6.79 -12.70
CA GLY A 161 -0.46 -7.74 -12.18
C GLY A 161 0.19 -9.06 -11.78
N SER A 162 -0.43 -9.79 -10.86
CA SER A 162 -0.06 -11.17 -10.52
C SER A 162 -1.29 -11.99 -10.10
N GLY A 163 -1.13 -13.31 -10.02
CA GLY A 163 -2.20 -14.29 -9.77
C GLY A 163 -2.52 -15.17 -10.98
N ALA A 164 -1.85 -14.92 -12.11
CA ALA A 164 -1.79 -15.79 -13.27
C ALA A 164 -0.47 -15.55 -14.04
N GLU A 165 -0.18 -16.38 -15.02
CA GLU A 165 0.95 -16.23 -15.94
C GLU A 165 0.44 -16.23 -17.38
N ASP A 166 1.11 -15.48 -18.25
CA ASP A 166 0.93 -15.64 -19.69
C ASP A 166 1.45 -17.03 -20.11
N PRO A 167 0.67 -17.86 -20.80
CA PRO A 167 1.07 -19.24 -21.13
C PRO A 167 2.18 -19.33 -22.18
N VAL A 168 2.57 -18.22 -22.81
CA VAL A 168 3.60 -18.13 -23.84
C VAL A 168 4.86 -17.48 -23.27
N THR A 169 4.74 -16.33 -22.60
CA THR A 169 5.89 -15.58 -22.07
C THR A 169 6.24 -15.95 -20.63
N PHE A 170 5.31 -16.58 -19.91
CA PHE A 170 5.39 -16.85 -18.47
C PHE A 170 5.50 -15.60 -17.61
N GLU A 171 5.20 -14.43 -18.18
CA GLU A 171 5.19 -13.18 -17.43
C GLU A 171 3.96 -13.15 -16.49
N PRO A 172 4.11 -12.61 -15.27
CA PRO A 172 3.01 -12.49 -14.34
C PRO A 172 1.95 -11.53 -14.88
N GLN A 173 0.69 -11.89 -14.71
CA GLN A 173 -0.46 -11.09 -15.10
C GLN A 173 -1.59 -11.24 -14.09
N LEU A 174 -2.59 -10.34 -14.16
CA LEU A 174 -3.83 -10.55 -13.42
C LEU A 174 -4.58 -11.77 -13.97
N PRO A 175 -5.34 -12.50 -13.13
CA PRO A 175 -6.24 -13.55 -13.59
C PRO A 175 -7.25 -13.03 -14.62
N ALA A 176 -7.71 -13.92 -15.50
CA ALA A 176 -8.69 -13.56 -16.52
C ALA A 176 -9.97 -12.98 -15.88
N GLY A 177 -10.37 -11.80 -16.35
CA GLY A 177 -11.56 -11.09 -15.85
C GLY A 177 -11.37 -10.35 -14.54
N VAL A 178 -10.17 -10.34 -13.95
CA VAL A 178 -9.83 -9.52 -12.78
C VAL A 178 -9.17 -8.22 -13.24
N THR A 179 -9.61 -7.10 -12.70
CA THR A 179 -9.14 -5.76 -13.04
C THR A 179 -8.33 -5.14 -11.90
N PHE A 180 -7.67 -4.01 -12.17
CA PHE A 180 -6.95 -3.25 -11.14
C PHE A 180 -7.90 -2.80 -10.01
N ALA A 181 -9.06 -2.26 -10.40
CA ALA A 181 -10.12 -1.87 -9.47
C ALA A 181 -10.67 -3.04 -8.66
N ASP A 182 -10.80 -4.25 -9.22
CA ASP A 182 -11.30 -5.40 -8.47
C ASP A 182 -10.38 -5.75 -7.28
N VAL A 183 -9.06 -5.77 -7.52
CA VAL A 183 -8.07 -6.05 -6.46
C VAL A 183 -8.12 -4.97 -5.39
N LEU A 184 -8.20 -3.70 -5.79
CA LEU A 184 -8.25 -2.57 -4.88
C LEU A 184 -9.60 -2.39 -4.17
N GLY A 185 -10.68 -2.95 -4.70
CA GLY A 185 -11.98 -3.06 -4.02
C GLY A 185 -11.99 -4.11 -2.90
N HIS A 186 -11.03 -5.03 -2.90
CA HIS A 186 -10.96 -6.17 -1.99
C HIS A 186 -9.53 -6.41 -1.45
N VAL A 187 -8.92 -5.38 -0.87
CA VAL A 187 -7.58 -5.49 -0.26
C VAL A 187 -7.65 -6.29 1.05
N GLU A 188 -7.00 -7.44 1.07
CA GLU A 188 -6.97 -8.34 2.24
C GLU A 188 -5.57 -8.47 2.83
N GLU A 189 -4.55 -8.17 2.04
CA GLU A 189 -3.17 -8.08 2.49
C GLU A 189 -2.44 -6.97 1.73
N LEU A 190 -1.59 -6.25 2.45
CA LEU A 190 -0.66 -5.29 1.86
C LEU A 190 0.76 -5.63 2.30
N ALA A 191 1.66 -5.68 1.33
CA ALA A 191 3.07 -6.02 1.56
C ALA A 191 4.01 -5.00 0.91
N PHE A 192 5.06 -4.64 1.64
CA PHE A 192 6.28 -4.08 1.10
C PHE A 192 7.31 -5.20 1.02
N THR A 193 7.71 -5.58 -0.20
CA THR A 193 8.53 -6.77 -0.43
C THR A 193 9.67 -6.52 -1.39
N THR A 194 10.74 -7.30 -1.28
CA THR A 194 11.80 -7.34 -2.29
C THR A 194 11.63 -8.47 -3.31
N LEU A 195 10.49 -9.18 -3.25
CA LEU A 195 10.16 -10.27 -4.16
C LEU A 195 9.23 -9.75 -5.25
N GLU A 196 9.82 -9.19 -6.30
CA GLU A 196 9.07 -8.73 -7.47
C GLU A 196 8.44 -9.94 -8.20
N PRO A 197 7.14 -9.91 -8.51
CA PRO A 197 6.51 -10.99 -9.26
C PRO A 197 7.23 -11.28 -10.59
N GLY A 198 7.38 -12.56 -10.93
CA GLY A 198 8.08 -12.99 -12.14
C GLY A 198 9.61 -13.02 -12.04
N MET A 199 10.17 -12.54 -10.93
CA MET A 199 11.62 -12.51 -10.71
C MET A 199 12.11 -13.66 -9.84
N PHE A 200 13.31 -14.15 -10.15
CA PHE A 200 14.03 -15.13 -9.33
C PHE A 200 15.21 -14.45 -8.65
N TYR A 201 15.35 -14.68 -7.35
CA TYR A 201 16.41 -14.08 -6.53
C TYR A 201 17.33 -15.15 -5.97
N GLY A 202 18.60 -14.79 -5.77
CA GLY A 202 19.51 -15.54 -4.90
C GLY A 202 19.40 -15.08 -3.45
N PHE A 203 19.87 -15.92 -2.53
CA PHE A 203 19.99 -15.56 -1.10
C PHE A 203 20.81 -14.28 -0.93
N ALA A 204 20.36 -13.40 -0.05
CA ALA A 204 21.09 -12.22 0.39
C ALA A 204 20.93 -12.04 1.90
N ASP A 205 21.97 -11.47 2.51
CA ASP A 205 21.97 -10.92 3.85
C ASP A 205 21.37 -9.52 3.80
N PHE A 206 20.27 -9.32 4.52
CA PHE A 206 19.57 -8.06 4.67
C PHE A 206 19.84 -7.47 6.05
N ASP A 207 20.21 -6.21 6.09
CA ASP A 207 20.23 -5.32 7.26
C ASP A 207 19.48 -4.04 6.84
N VAL A 208 18.17 -4.03 7.11
CA VAL A 208 17.22 -3.04 6.59
C VAL A 208 16.31 -2.57 7.69
N ARG A 209 16.02 -1.26 7.71
CA ARG A 209 15.10 -0.63 8.66
C ARG A 209 13.94 -0.02 7.91
N ILE A 210 12.76 -0.15 8.46
CA ILE A 210 11.56 0.52 7.96
C ILE A 210 10.88 1.28 9.10
N ASP A 211 10.23 2.37 8.72
CA ASP A 211 9.45 3.19 9.62
C ASP A 211 8.33 3.90 8.84
N ASN A 212 7.42 4.55 9.56
CA ASN A 212 6.45 5.47 9.00
C ASN A 212 5.65 4.90 7.82
N LEU A 213 5.02 3.74 8.01
CA LEU A 213 4.12 3.19 7.00
C LEU A 213 2.89 4.07 6.93
N ARG A 214 2.60 4.67 5.77
CA ARG A 214 1.48 5.60 5.60
C ARG A 214 0.53 5.17 4.50
N ILE A 215 -0.75 5.42 4.75
CA ILE A 215 -1.79 5.41 3.72
C ILE A 215 -2.66 6.66 3.88
N GLY A 216 -2.91 7.34 2.75
CA GLY A 216 -3.87 8.42 2.63
C GLY A 216 -4.94 8.06 1.60
N ARG A 217 -6.21 8.23 1.95
CA ARG A 217 -7.37 8.04 1.06
C ARG A 217 -8.08 9.37 0.90
N ASN A 218 -8.02 9.95 -0.29
CA ASN A 218 -8.60 11.25 -0.61
C ASN A 218 -9.98 11.08 -1.25
N ALA A 219 -10.98 11.81 -0.76
CA ALA A 219 -12.30 11.85 -1.38
C ALA A 219 -12.30 12.70 -2.65
N ASP A 220 -13.33 12.51 -3.49
CA ASP A 220 -13.54 13.38 -4.65
C ASP A 220 -13.71 14.84 -4.18
N PRO A 221 -13.08 15.82 -4.85
CA PRO A 221 -13.38 17.22 -4.59
C PRO A 221 -14.84 17.47 -4.94
N ILE A 222 -15.64 17.88 -3.95
CA ILE A 222 -17.01 18.33 -4.21
C ILE A 222 -16.91 19.67 -4.95
N PHE A 223 -17.18 19.68 -6.26
CA PHE A 223 -17.39 20.94 -6.98
C PHE A 223 -18.67 21.58 -6.44
N VAL A 224 -18.50 22.68 -5.71
CA VAL A 224 -19.61 23.54 -5.28
C VAL A 224 -19.99 24.38 -6.50
N ASP A 225 -20.71 23.79 -7.46
CA ASP A 225 -21.31 24.58 -8.52
C ASP A 225 -22.34 25.50 -7.86
N GLY A 226 -21.94 26.77 -7.74
CA GLY A 226 -22.77 27.83 -7.23
C GLY A 226 -24.04 27.93 -8.05
N PHE A 227 -25.18 27.65 -7.43
CA PHE A 227 -26.45 28.17 -7.87
C PHE A 227 -26.35 29.70 -7.84
N GLU A 228 -26.13 30.34 -8.99
CA GLU A 228 -26.56 31.73 -9.18
C GLU A 228 -28.07 31.70 -9.47
N PRO A 229 -28.93 32.25 -8.61
CA PRO A 229 -30.31 32.52 -8.99
C PRO A 229 -30.34 33.79 -9.86
N ASP A 230 -30.99 33.68 -11.03
CA ASP A 230 -31.38 34.79 -11.91
C ASP A 230 -32.18 35.88 -11.17
#